data_AF-A0A5B9D046-F1
#
_entry.id   AF-A0A5B9D046-F1
#
_cell.length_a   1.000
_cell.length_b   1.000
_cell.length_c   1.000
_cell.angle_alpha   90.00
_cell.angle_beta   90.00
_cell.angle_gamma   90.00
#
_symmetry.space_group_name_H-M   'P 1'
#
loop_
_entity.id
_entity.type
_entity.pdbx_description
1 polymer ?
#
loop_
_entity_poly.entity_id
_entity_poly.type
_entity_poly.pdbx_seq_one_letter_code
_entity_poly.pdbx_strand_id
1 'polypeptide(L)'
;MIKEAAKEKKHWLKKKPIKFTDSKSGQTYTVYWRDDLFDPNKRVKWRVNKKDVWGTNLDRIETGRAPIGHEGRPVELHHLNQTPDGPLAAMSYEFHKKYTSVIHNNPKTHQSLIDRKKFDKQREEFGKKHREDYREQKNSHLGGIIDMRWGIIGLDFNRWGQENQQ
;
A
#
# COMPACT_ATOMS: atom_id res chain seq x y z
N MET A 1 -16.70 -21.71 5.25
CA MET A 1 -17.11 -20.58 4.39
C MET A 1 -17.25 -19.28 5.19
N ILE A 2 -18.37 -19.03 5.90
CA ILE A 2 -18.60 -17.75 6.65
C ILE A 2 -17.58 -17.55 7.78
N LYS A 3 -17.17 -18.61 8.48
CA LYS A 3 -16.21 -18.54 9.60
C LYS A 3 -14.80 -18.09 9.19
N GLU A 4 -14.36 -18.38 7.96
CA GLU A 4 -13.01 -18.00 7.50
C GLU A 4 -12.97 -16.55 7.02
N ALA A 5 -13.97 -16.09 6.24
CA ALA A 5 -14.11 -14.68 5.91
C ALA A 5 -14.27 -13.78 7.15
N ALA A 6 -14.98 -14.26 8.17
CA ALA A 6 -15.10 -13.57 9.45
C ALA A 6 -13.77 -13.50 10.23
N LYS A 7 -12.89 -14.50 10.11
CA LYS A 7 -11.53 -14.45 10.68
C LYS A 7 -10.72 -13.36 10.00
N GLU A 8 -10.78 -13.26 8.68
CA GLU A 8 -10.03 -12.27 7.89
C GLU A 8 -10.48 -10.83 8.21
N LYS A 9 -11.78 -10.62 8.43
CA LYS A 9 -12.31 -9.34 8.93
C LYS A 9 -11.66 -8.91 10.25
N LYS A 10 -11.33 -9.85 11.14
CA LYS A 10 -10.62 -9.51 12.39
C LYS A 10 -9.23 -8.96 12.12
N HIS A 11 -8.52 -9.45 11.09
CA HIS A 11 -7.19 -8.94 10.74
C HIS A 11 -7.23 -7.50 10.26
N TRP A 12 -8.24 -7.12 9.45
CA TRP A 12 -8.45 -5.72 9.02
C TRP A 12 -8.71 -4.74 10.17
N LEU A 13 -9.28 -5.23 11.28
CA LEU A 13 -9.63 -4.40 12.42
C LEU A 13 -8.54 -4.37 13.51
N LYS A 14 -7.42 -5.09 13.33
CA LYS A 14 -6.28 -5.07 14.28
C LYS A 14 -5.55 -3.73 14.28
N LYS A 15 -5.60 -2.99 13.17
CA LYS A 15 -4.97 -1.68 13.02
C LYS A 15 -6.02 -0.65 12.63
N LYS A 16 -5.77 0.61 13.02
CA LYS A 16 -6.61 1.72 12.56
C LYS A 16 -6.52 1.79 11.03
N PRO A 17 -7.66 1.90 10.32
CA PRO A 17 -7.65 2.01 8.87
C PRO A 17 -7.00 3.33 8.45
N ILE A 18 -6.37 3.31 7.28
CA ILE A 18 -5.67 4.45 6.70
C ILE A 18 -6.69 5.30 5.93
N LYS A 19 -6.62 6.62 6.10
CA LYS A 19 -7.35 7.56 5.26
C LYS A 19 -6.45 7.96 4.09
N PHE A 20 -6.92 7.69 2.88
CA PHE A 20 -6.19 7.99 1.65
C PHE A 20 -7.05 8.89 0.78
N THR A 21 -6.54 10.07 0.44
CA THR A 21 -7.20 11.00 -0.46
C THR A 21 -6.59 10.86 -1.84
N ASP A 22 -7.41 10.47 -2.81
CA ASP A 22 -7.01 10.37 -4.21
C ASP A 22 -6.66 11.76 -4.74
N SER A 23 -5.44 11.91 -5.24
CA SER A 23 -4.88 13.21 -5.58
C SER A 23 -5.64 13.93 -6.70
N LYS A 24 -6.30 13.16 -7.58
CA LYS A 24 -6.98 13.67 -8.77
C LYS A 24 -8.45 14.02 -8.51
N SER A 25 -9.15 13.17 -7.77
CA SER A 25 -10.58 13.30 -7.51
C SER A 25 -10.90 13.99 -6.19
N GLY A 26 -9.92 14.10 -5.28
CA GLY A 26 -10.13 14.60 -3.91
C GLY A 26 -10.95 13.65 -3.04
N GLN A 27 -11.40 12.50 -3.58
CA GLN A 27 -12.17 11.52 -2.85
C GLN A 27 -11.30 10.88 -1.78
N THR A 28 -11.82 10.80 -0.56
CA THR A 28 -11.13 10.12 0.55
C THR A 28 -11.69 8.73 0.76
N TYR A 29 -10.78 7.77 0.76
CA TYR A 29 -11.02 6.35 0.95
C TYR A 29 -10.57 5.91 2.33
N THR A 30 -11.31 4.97 2.90
CA THR A 30 -10.86 4.23 4.09
C THR A 30 -10.23 2.92 3.63
N VAL A 31 -8.96 2.72 3.94
CA VAL A 31 -8.19 1.54 3.51
C VAL A 31 -7.81 0.69 4.71
N TYR A 32 -8.34 -0.53 4.74
CA TYR A 32 -7.99 -1.57 5.71
C TYR A 32 -6.76 -2.32 5.20
N TRP A 33 -5.59 -1.78 5.53
CA TRP A 33 -4.32 -2.37 5.14
C TRP A 33 -3.90 -3.53 6.05
N ARG A 34 -3.06 -4.43 5.51
CA ARG A 34 -2.57 -5.61 6.21
C ARG A 34 -1.08 -5.84 5.96
N ASP A 35 -0.30 -5.64 7.00
CA ASP A 35 1.16 -5.85 6.98
C ASP A 35 1.53 -7.35 7.04
N ASP A 36 0.61 -8.22 7.44
CA ASP A 36 0.82 -9.67 7.52
C ASP A 36 0.71 -10.40 6.18
N LEU A 37 0.41 -9.68 5.09
CA LEU A 37 0.25 -10.28 3.76
C LEU A 37 1.57 -10.45 3.00
N PHE A 38 2.60 -9.69 3.35
CA PHE A 38 3.89 -9.69 2.66
C PHE A 38 5.01 -9.20 3.60
N ASP A 39 6.24 -9.63 3.32
CA ASP A 39 7.44 -9.04 3.94
C ASP A 39 7.90 -7.83 3.10
N PRO A 40 7.99 -6.61 3.69
CA PRO A 40 8.41 -5.41 2.97
C PRO A 40 9.84 -5.49 2.42
N ASN A 41 10.73 -6.24 3.05
CA ASN A 41 12.14 -6.36 2.66
C ASN A 41 12.41 -7.58 1.77
N LYS A 42 11.38 -8.40 1.49
CA LYS A 42 11.51 -9.56 0.60
C LYS A 42 11.99 -9.12 -0.78
N ARG A 43 13.11 -9.69 -1.24
CA ARG A 43 13.59 -9.50 -2.61
C ARG A 43 12.68 -10.20 -3.60
N VAL A 44 12.24 -9.46 -4.60
CA VAL A 44 11.27 -9.88 -5.61
C VAL A 44 11.73 -9.43 -6.99
N LYS A 45 11.21 -10.10 -8.02
CA LYS A 45 11.48 -9.79 -9.43
C LYS A 45 10.26 -9.15 -10.08
N TRP A 46 10.48 -8.16 -10.96
CA TRP A 46 9.46 -7.65 -11.88
C TRP A 46 10.07 -7.24 -13.21
N ARG A 47 9.20 -6.90 -14.16
CA ARG A 47 9.59 -6.53 -15.52
C ARG A 47 9.37 -5.04 -15.76
N VAL A 48 10.39 -4.37 -16.30
CA VAL A 48 10.36 -2.97 -16.73
C VAL A 48 10.98 -2.93 -18.12
N ASN A 49 10.28 -2.38 -19.12
CA ASN A 49 10.79 -2.27 -20.50
C ASN A 49 11.39 -3.58 -21.04
N LYS A 50 10.67 -4.71 -20.81
CA LYS A 50 11.08 -6.07 -21.18
C LYS A 50 12.37 -6.58 -20.51
N LYS A 51 12.89 -5.91 -19.49
CA LYS A 51 14.04 -6.33 -18.68
C LYS A 51 13.59 -6.73 -17.28
N ASP A 52 14.25 -7.72 -16.72
CA ASP A 52 14.01 -8.15 -15.35
C ASP A 52 14.76 -7.20 -14.39
N VAL A 53 14.04 -6.74 -13.37
CA VAL A 53 14.53 -5.87 -12.30
C VAL A 53 14.31 -6.60 -10.98
N TRP A 54 15.23 -6.42 -10.04
CA TRP A 54 15.19 -7.00 -8.71
C TRP A 54 15.27 -5.90 -7.66
N GLY A 55 14.52 -6.08 -6.57
CA GLY A 55 14.51 -5.17 -5.42
C GLY A 55 13.58 -5.71 -4.34
N THR A 56 13.42 -4.97 -3.25
CA THR A 56 12.50 -5.31 -2.17
C THR A 56 11.03 -5.07 -2.56
N ASN A 57 10.08 -5.54 -1.74
CA ASN A 57 8.68 -5.16 -1.91
C ASN A 57 8.47 -3.64 -1.76
N LEU A 58 9.25 -2.96 -0.92
CA LEU A 58 9.22 -1.50 -0.81
C LEU A 58 9.70 -0.80 -2.10
N ASP A 59 10.73 -1.34 -2.76
CA ASP A 59 11.21 -0.82 -4.05
C ASP A 59 10.17 -1.08 -5.15
N ARG A 60 9.53 -2.26 -5.11
CA ARG A 60 8.44 -2.60 -6.02
C ARG A 60 7.27 -1.62 -5.89
N ILE A 61 6.86 -1.29 -4.67
CA ILE A 61 5.78 -0.33 -4.40
C ILE A 61 6.12 1.07 -4.91
N GLU A 62 7.36 1.53 -4.76
CA GLU A 62 7.80 2.83 -5.29
C GLU A 62 7.59 2.94 -6.80
N THR A 63 7.72 1.83 -7.52
CA THR A 63 7.45 1.78 -8.97
C THR A 63 5.97 1.65 -9.33
N GLY A 64 5.06 1.85 -8.36
CA GLY A 64 3.61 1.77 -8.52
C GLY A 64 3.04 0.35 -8.61
N ARG A 65 3.81 -0.66 -8.21
CA ARG A 65 3.40 -2.07 -8.27
C ARG A 65 3.02 -2.57 -6.89
N ALA A 66 1.92 -3.31 -6.78
CA ALA A 66 1.55 -3.97 -5.54
C ALA A 66 2.68 -4.91 -5.04
N PRO A 67 2.88 -5.01 -3.70
CA PRO A 67 3.87 -5.92 -3.15
C PRO A 67 3.50 -7.38 -3.44
N ILE A 68 4.49 -8.25 -3.51
CA ILE A 68 4.29 -9.69 -3.65
C ILE A 68 4.09 -10.30 -2.26
N GLY A 69 2.95 -10.95 -2.08
CA GLY A 69 2.59 -11.64 -0.85
C GLY A 69 3.40 -12.90 -0.58
N HIS A 70 3.13 -13.51 0.58
CA HIS A 70 3.74 -14.79 0.96
C HIS A 70 3.45 -15.92 -0.04
N GLU A 71 2.30 -15.85 -0.72
CA GLU A 71 1.85 -16.78 -1.76
C GLU A 71 2.53 -16.56 -3.13
N GLY A 72 3.45 -15.59 -3.25
CA GLY A 72 4.17 -15.31 -4.51
C GLY A 72 3.34 -14.55 -5.56
N ARG A 73 2.12 -14.14 -5.21
CA ARG A 73 1.23 -13.29 -6.03
C ARG A 73 1.14 -11.86 -5.47
N PRO A 74 0.80 -10.86 -6.29
CA PRO A 74 0.56 -9.51 -5.79
C PRO A 74 -0.54 -9.49 -4.73
N VAL A 75 -0.35 -8.68 -3.68
CA VAL A 75 -1.42 -8.32 -2.73
C VAL A 75 -2.45 -7.47 -3.46
N GLU A 76 -3.72 -7.69 -3.17
CA GLU A 76 -4.82 -7.06 -3.88
C GLU A 76 -5.60 -6.12 -2.95
N LEU A 77 -6.03 -4.98 -3.49
CA LEU A 77 -7.02 -4.11 -2.85
C LEU A 77 -8.39 -4.43 -3.44
N HIS A 78 -9.38 -4.61 -2.57
CA HIS A 78 -10.76 -4.90 -2.93
C HIS A 78 -11.71 -3.86 -2.36
N HIS A 79 -12.70 -3.43 -3.13
CA HIS A 79 -13.78 -2.59 -2.62
C HIS A 79 -14.81 -3.46 -1.89
N LEU A 80 -14.98 -3.26 -0.57
CA LEU A 80 -15.82 -4.12 0.26
C LEU A 80 -17.29 -4.19 -0.20
N ASN A 81 -17.82 -3.08 -0.73
CA ASN A 81 -19.22 -2.97 -1.16
C ASN A 81 -19.36 -2.87 -2.68
N GLN A 82 -18.29 -3.07 -3.45
CA GLN A 82 -18.24 -2.85 -4.91
C GLN A 82 -18.64 -1.46 -5.40
N THR A 83 -18.73 -0.48 -4.51
CA THR A 83 -18.98 0.91 -4.88
C THR A 83 -17.65 1.63 -5.15
N PRO A 84 -17.58 2.53 -6.16
CA PRO A 84 -16.35 3.26 -6.49
C PRO A 84 -15.80 4.13 -5.37
N ASP A 85 -16.64 4.52 -4.41
CA ASP A 85 -16.30 5.37 -3.27
C ASP A 85 -16.27 4.59 -1.95
N GLY A 86 -16.43 3.27 -2.03
CA GLY A 86 -16.48 2.38 -0.88
C GLY A 86 -15.11 2.17 -0.22
N PRO A 87 -15.09 1.68 1.03
CA PRO A 87 -13.86 1.32 1.70
C PRO A 87 -13.13 0.18 0.97
N LEU A 88 -11.80 0.25 1.02
CA LEU A 88 -10.88 -0.71 0.41
C LEU A 88 -10.30 -1.64 1.48
N ALA A 89 -10.09 -2.90 1.14
CA ALA A 89 -9.44 -3.87 2.01
C ALA A 89 -8.33 -4.62 1.27
N ALA A 90 -7.15 -4.70 1.90
CA ALA A 90 -6.03 -5.47 1.40
C ALA A 90 -6.22 -6.97 1.70
N MET A 91 -6.02 -7.83 0.70
CA MET A 91 -6.14 -9.28 0.85
C MET A 91 -5.12 -10.03 -0.01
N SER A 92 -4.88 -11.30 0.32
CA SER A 92 -4.08 -12.18 -0.52
C SER A 92 -4.86 -12.57 -1.78
N TYR A 93 -4.12 -12.94 -2.82
CA TYR A 93 -4.70 -13.40 -4.07
C TYR A 93 -5.50 -14.69 -3.87
N GLU A 94 -4.98 -15.67 -3.12
CA GLU A 94 -5.70 -16.92 -2.91
C GLU A 94 -6.97 -16.71 -2.08
N PHE A 95 -6.98 -15.77 -1.12
CA PHE A 95 -8.20 -15.39 -0.42
C PHE A 95 -9.23 -14.80 -1.40
N HIS A 96 -8.83 -13.81 -2.19
CA HIS A 96 -9.72 -13.17 -3.16
C HIS A 96 -10.32 -14.20 -4.13
N LYS A 97 -9.48 -15.08 -4.67
CA LYS A 97 -9.90 -16.16 -5.58
C LYS A 97 -10.86 -17.15 -4.90
N LYS A 98 -10.52 -17.65 -3.71
CA LYS A 98 -11.32 -18.65 -2.98
C LYS A 98 -12.70 -18.13 -2.59
N TYR A 99 -12.78 -16.85 -2.20
CA TYR A 99 -14.04 -16.25 -1.73
C TYR A 99 -14.66 -15.27 -2.73
N THR A 100 -14.31 -15.39 -4.01
CA THR A 100 -14.78 -14.47 -5.06
C THR A 100 -16.31 -14.34 -5.08
N SER A 101 -17.05 -15.45 -4.95
CA SER A 101 -18.52 -15.44 -4.94
C SER A 101 -19.13 -14.75 -3.72
N VAL A 102 -18.40 -14.70 -2.60
CA VAL A 102 -18.83 -14.05 -1.36
C VAL A 102 -18.54 -12.55 -1.42
N ILE A 103 -17.35 -12.17 -1.88
CA ILE A 103 -16.91 -10.77 -1.89
C ILE A 103 -17.35 -10.01 -3.16
N HIS A 104 -17.83 -10.73 -4.17
CA HIS A 104 -18.47 -10.18 -5.37
C HIS A 104 -19.95 -10.55 -5.48
N ASN A 105 -20.69 -10.38 -4.38
CA ASN A 105 -22.13 -10.60 -4.36
C ASN A 105 -22.93 -9.45 -5.03
N ASN A 106 -22.56 -9.08 -6.26
CA ASN A 106 -23.42 -8.26 -7.10
C ASN A 106 -24.46 -9.16 -7.77
N PRO A 107 -25.71 -8.70 -7.99
CA PRO A 107 -26.63 -9.44 -8.85
C PRO A 107 -25.96 -9.65 -10.21
N LYS A 108 -25.98 -10.89 -10.73
CA LYS A 108 -25.35 -11.30 -12.02
C LYS A 108 -25.77 -10.46 -13.24
N THR A 109 -26.63 -9.47 -13.04
CA THR A 109 -27.28 -8.61 -14.03
C THR A 109 -26.67 -7.20 -14.14
N HIS A 110 -25.72 -6.79 -13.28
CA HIS A 110 -25.11 -5.44 -13.36
C HIS A 110 -23.60 -5.49 -13.59
N GLN A 111 -23.13 -4.73 -14.60
CA GLN A 111 -21.71 -4.48 -14.81
C GLN A 111 -21.09 -3.80 -13.58
N SER A 112 -19.82 -4.08 -13.29
CA SER A 112 -19.11 -3.42 -12.20
C SER A 112 -19.10 -1.91 -12.43
N LEU A 113 -19.51 -1.14 -11.42
CA LEU A 113 -19.48 0.33 -11.46
C LEU A 113 -18.05 0.90 -11.33
N ILE A 114 -17.05 0.04 -11.15
CA ILE A 114 -15.68 0.43 -10.87
C ILE A 114 -14.94 0.67 -12.19
N ASP A 115 -14.57 1.93 -12.43
CA ASP A 115 -13.60 2.27 -13.47
C ASP A 115 -12.24 1.65 -13.11
N ARG A 116 -11.84 0.65 -13.90
CA ARG A 116 -10.60 -0.12 -13.67
C ARG A 116 -9.36 0.75 -13.83
N LYS A 117 -9.33 1.68 -14.78
CA LYS A 117 -8.17 2.55 -15.00
C LYS A 117 -8.02 3.55 -13.85
N LYS A 118 -9.14 4.09 -13.36
CA LYS A 118 -9.15 4.94 -12.16
C LYS A 118 -8.67 4.15 -10.95
N PHE A 119 -9.20 2.94 -10.76
CA PHE A 119 -8.82 2.11 -9.63
C PHE A 119 -7.35 1.68 -9.67
N ASP A 120 -6.80 1.36 -10.83
CA ASP A 120 -5.39 1.00 -10.96
C ASP A 120 -4.46 2.14 -10.50
N LYS A 121 -4.78 3.39 -10.86
CA LYS A 121 -4.06 4.57 -10.38
C LYS A 121 -4.20 4.78 -8.88
N GLN A 122 -5.40 4.59 -8.35
CA GLN A 122 -5.66 4.67 -6.91
C GLN A 122 -4.79 3.70 -6.11
N ARG A 123 -4.67 2.45 -6.58
CA ARG A 123 -3.82 1.46 -5.90
C ARG A 123 -2.35 1.84 -5.94
N GLU A 124 -1.89 2.40 -7.06
CA GLU A 124 -0.53 2.89 -7.21
C GLU A 124 -0.23 4.06 -6.27
N GLU A 125 -1.07 5.09 -6.25
CA GLU A 125 -0.92 6.27 -5.39
C GLU A 125 -0.97 5.90 -3.91
N PHE A 126 -1.97 5.09 -3.51
CA PHE A 126 -2.07 4.59 -2.15
C PHE A 126 -0.82 3.81 -1.73
N GLY A 127 -0.32 2.93 -2.60
CA GLY A 127 0.87 2.14 -2.32
C GLY A 127 2.09 3.01 -2.05
N LYS A 128 2.36 3.99 -2.93
CA LYS A 128 3.50 4.92 -2.77
C LYS A 128 3.41 5.70 -1.46
N LYS A 129 2.25 6.30 -1.18
CA LYS A 129 2.02 7.04 0.06
C LYS A 129 2.21 6.16 1.29
N HIS A 130 1.63 4.96 1.29
CA HIS A 130 1.74 4.06 2.44
C HIS A 130 3.19 3.63 2.71
N ARG A 131 3.99 3.48 1.65
CA ARG A 131 5.42 3.19 1.76
C ARG A 131 6.23 4.36 2.30
N GLU A 132 5.87 5.60 1.97
CA GLU A 132 6.44 6.81 2.59
C GLU A 132 6.13 6.85 4.09
N ASP A 133 4.85 6.66 4.47
CA ASP A 133 4.42 6.61 5.87
C ASP A 133 5.20 5.52 6.65
N TYR A 134 5.45 4.36 6.04
CA TYR A 134 6.26 3.28 6.62
C TYR A 134 7.73 3.70 6.84
N ARG A 135 8.32 4.43 5.89
CA ARG A 135 9.70 4.92 6.00
C ARG A 135 9.83 5.97 7.11
N GLU A 136 8.90 6.92 7.18
CA GLU A 136 8.88 7.94 8.24
C GLU A 136 8.76 7.32 9.63
N GLN A 137 7.89 6.31 9.81
CA GLN A 137 7.76 5.57 11.07
C GLN A 137 9.04 4.82 11.44
N LYS A 138 9.71 4.21 10.46
CA LYS A 138 10.99 3.51 10.70
C LYS A 138 12.09 4.50 11.07
N ASN A 139 12.16 5.63 10.40
CA ASN A 139 13.14 6.69 10.67
C ASN A 139 12.92 7.34 12.03
N SER A 140 11.66 7.60 12.43
CA SER A 140 11.35 8.12 13.77
C SER A 140 11.64 7.11 14.88
N HIS A 141 11.41 5.81 14.64
CA HIS A 141 11.75 4.76 15.60
C HIS A 141 13.27 4.56 15.75
N LEU A 142 14.04 4.70 14.67
CA LEU A 142 15.51 4.69 14.72
C LEU A 142 16.10 6.02 15.21
N GLY A 143 15.32 7.11 15.16
CA GLY A 143 15.73 8.48 15.40
C GLY A 143 15.10 9.15 16.62
N GLY A 144 14.60 8.38 17.59
CA GLY A 144 14.09 8.87 18.89
C GLY A 144 15.13 9.63 19.76
N ILE A 145 16.28 9.98 19.20
CA ILE A 145 17.31 10.83 19.81
C ILE A 145 17.59 12.10 18.96
N ILE A 146 17.15 12.21 17.69
CA ILE A 146 17.65 13.28 16.79
C ILE A 146 16.59 14.13 16.07
N ASP A 147 15.40 13.65 15.70
CA ASP A 147 14.63 14.38 14.67
C ASP A 147 13.34 15.07 15.14
N MET A 148 13.51 16.09 15.99
CA MET A 148 12.60 17.24 16.02
C MET A 148 13.08 18.25 14.96
N ARG A 149 12.89 18.00 13.67
CA ARG A 149 13.14 19.06 12.67
C ARG A 149 12.28 18.95 11.41
N TRP A 150 10.98 19.20 11.57
CA TRP A 150 10.27 19.92 10.52
C TRP A 150 10.69 21.39 10.57
N GLY A 151 11.25 21.94 9.49
CA GLY A 151 11.42 23.39 9.38
C GLY A 151 12.27 23.90 8.22
N ILE A 152 11.58 24.39 7.18
CA ILE A 152 11.88 25.62 6.43
C ILE A 152 13.08 25.59 5.44
N ILE A 153 12.72 25.69 4.16
CA ILE A 153 13.33 26.52 3.10
C ILE A 153 14.86 26.75 3.21
N GLY A 154 15.60 26.08 2.33
CA GLY A 154 16.81 26.62 1.69
C GLY A 154 18.04 26.82 2.58
N LEU A 155 18.74 25.74 2.96
CA LEU A 155 20.17 25.78 3.31
C LEU A 155 20.86 24.49 2.85
N ASP A 156 21.93 24.64 2.06
CA ASP A 156 22.76 23.59 1.48
C ASP A 156 23.71 22.99 2.53
N PHE A 157 23.64 21.68 2.75
CA PHE A 157 24.36 20.94 3.80
C PHE A 157 25.78 20.48 3.40
N ASN A 158 26.32 20.94 2.26
CA ASN A 158 27.70 20.62 1.85
C ASN A 158 28.80 21.47 2.53
N ARG A 159 28.44 22.36 3.47
CA ARG A 159 29.39 23.33 4.08
C ARG A 159 29.49 23.21 5.61
N TRP A 160 29.54 22.00 6.15
CA TRP A 160 29.93 21.80 7.55
C TRP A 160 30.85 20.58 7.68
N GLY A 161 32.14 20.81 7.41
CA GLY A 161 33.19 19.80 7.51
C GLY A 161 34.59 20.30 7.15
N GLN A 162 34.85 21.61 7.31
CA GLN A 162 36.13 22.23 6.90
C GLN A 162 36.56 23.37 7.83
N GLU A 163 36.25 23.34 9.13
CA GLU A 163 36.90 24.25 10.08
C GLU A 163 37.08 23.54 11.42
N ASN A 164 38.23 22.87 11.57
CA ASN A 164 39.04 22.72 12.79
C ASN A 164 40.20 21.74 12.51
N GLN A 165 41.11 22.18 11.64
CA GLN A 165 42.51 21.71 11.63
C GLN A 165 43.39 22.97 11.67
N GLN A 166 43.63 23.45 12.89
CA GLN A 166 44.85 24.15 13.29
C GLN A 166 45.24 23.62 14.66
#